data_AF-A0A9D8WF04-F1
#
_entry.id   AF-A0A9D8WF04-F1
#
_cell.length_a   1.000
_cell.length_b   1.000
_cell.length_c   1.000
_cell.angle_alpha   90.00
_cell.angle_beta   90.00
_cell.angle_gamma   90.00
#
_symmetry.space_group_name_H-M   'P 1'
#
loop_
_entity.id
_entity.type
_entity.pdbx_description
1 polymer ?
#
loop_
_entity_poly.entity_id
_entity_poly.type
_entity_poly.pdbx_seq_one_letter_code
_entity_poly.pdbx_strand_id
1 'polypeptide(L)'
;MHSTRTGVIAIVLGAGLAACNPISDATLTNAAQCVDIPDGQFFEFIDGKLVAVSSLDEQGGEQSILTAQRIGRSLAGQGFPWLTVAWDGQTATIGGLAPNEASRIDGFRNARDAFEKDPKIGETVQQVVNNIELRFQNADVSSTLDDAFAAMRISWLKADVKNQVVILHGMAPDGATKQDAYRAAMNAISIQLNDDDTVYVAVDAISVAGQTEPVGEALLTLSDAPSLIECDNAFFETMDDQSIAFVEGEAIVANSSKPLMDALAGVASLCRGYEIEIRQHAAGPSDDVDVLELSQNRASAIRDQLSIFADRDSIDARGFGAQNPVDTSDTPEARARNQRTVFMVHERED
;
A
#
# COMPACT_ATOMS: atom_id res chain seq x y z
N MET A 1 19.64 -34.13 67.88
CA MET A 1 19.04 -33.70 69.18
C MET A 1 17.95 -32.69 68.88
N HIS A 2 16.83 -32.75 69.63
CA HIS A 2 15.70 -31.81 69.83
C HIS A 2 15.30 -30.78 68.72
N SER A 3 14.02 -30.64 68.31
CA SER A 3 12.81 -30.23 69.08
C SER A 3 12.91 -28.76 69.55
N THR A 4 11.95 -27.84 69.41
CA THR A 4 10.48 -27.95 69.14
C THR A 4 9.88 -26.60 68.68
N ARG A 5 8.70 -26.62 67.99
CA ARG A 5 7.56 -25.64 67.92
C ARG A 5 7.80 -24.16 68.31
N THR A 6 7.30 -23.15 67.57
CA THR A 6 5.87 -22.73 67.43
C THR A 6 5.79 -21.53 66.46
N GLY A 7 4.74 -21.19 65.69
CA GLY A 7 3.46 -21.85 65.40
C GLY A 7 2.22 -20.91 65.47
N VAL A 8 1.71 -20.38 64.33
CA VAL A 8 0.45 -19.61 64.22
C VAL A 8 -0.36 -20.09 63.01
N ILE A 9 -1.68 -20.17 63.15
CA ILE A 9 -2.66 -20.54 62.11
C ILE A 9 -3.35 -19.27 61.62
N ALA A 10 -3.55 -19.14 60.30
CA ALA A 10 -4.55 -18.25 59.72
C ALA A 10 -5.24 -18.93 58.53
N ILE A 11 -6.55 -19.11 58.64
CA ILE A 11 -7.42 -19.71 57.61
C ILE A 11 -7.84 -18.59 56.66
N VAL A 12 -7.62 -18.74 55.35
CA VAL A 12 -8.23 -17.88 54.34
C VAL A 12 -9.44 -18.60 53.76
N LEU A 13 -10.62 -18.09 54.13
CA LEU A 13 -11.92 -18.58 53.65
C LEU A 13 -12.29 -17.91 52.31
N GLY A 14 -12.94 -18.70 51.46
CA GLY A 14 -14.05 -18.25 50.61
C GLY A 14 -13.75 -17.23 49.51
N ALA A 15 -13.62 -17.71 48.27
CA ALA A 15 -13.90 -16.89 47.10
C ALA A 15 -15.41 -16.56 47.07
N GLY A 16 -15.78 -15.37 47.54
CA GLY A 16 -17.14 -14.84 47.43
C GLY A 16 -17.38 -14.23 46.06
N LEU A 17 -18.33 -14.79 45.31
CA LEU A 17 -18.88 -14.16 44.11
C LEU A 17 -19.51 -12.81 44.49
N ALA A 18 -19.01 -11.71 43.93
CA ALA A 18 -19.63 -10.40 44.06
C ALA A 18 -20.86 -10.34 43.12
N ALA A 19 -22.06 -10.48 43.69
CA ALA A 19 -23.30 -10.35 42.95
C ALA A 19 -23.56 -8.89 42.51
N CYS A 20 -24.23 -8.71 41.37
CA CYS A 20 -24.68 -7.41 40.89
C CYS A 20 -25.62 -6.75 41.90
N ASN A 21 -25.38 -5.47 42.21
CA ASN A 21 -26.24 -4.68 43.08
C ASN A 21 -27.16 -3.78 42.21
N PRO A 22 -28.50 -3.92 42.26
CA PRO A 22 -29.38 -3.10 41.44
C PRO A 22 -29.47 -1.67 41.98
N ILE A 23 -29.10 -0.69 41.15
CA ILE A 23 -29.31 0.73 41.45
C ILE A 23 -30.82 1.00 41.46
N SER A 24 -31.34 1.37 42.63
CA SER A 24 -32.73 1.76 42.80
C SER A 24 -32.88 3.26 42.60
N ASP A 25 -33.11 3.69 41.35
CA ASP A 25 -33.94 4.87 41.02
C ASP A 25 -34.12 5.03 39.50
N ALA A 26 -35.12 4.34 38.94
CA ALA A 26 -35.74 4.68 37.66
C ALA A 26 -37.18 4.14 37.64
N THR A 27 -38.16 5.04 37.74
CA THR A 27 -39.59 4.70 37.64
C THR A 27 -39.99 4.44 36.19
N LEU A 28 -39.62 3.27 35.66
CA LEU A 28 -40.11 2.76 34.38
C LEU A 28 -41.26 1.80 34.60
N THR A 29 -42.49 2.32 34.47
CA THR A 29 -43.73 1.54 34.52
C THR A 29 -43.95 0.76 33.23
N ASN A 30 -43.20 -0.32 33.09
CA ASN A 30 -43.60 -1.58 32.46
C ASN A 30 -42.59 -2.61 32.96
N ALA A 31 -43.07 -3.76 33.44
CA ALA A 31 -42.22 -4.74 34.12
C ALA A 31 -41.17 -5.34 33.17
N ALA A 32 -39.98 -4.74 33.15
CA ALA A 32 -38.78 -5.35 32.59
C ALA A 32 -38.39 -6.53 33.48
N GLN A 33 -38.99 -7.69 33.23
CA GLN A 33 -38.57 -8.93 33.85
C GLN A 33 -37.18 -9.28 33.30
N CYS A 34 -36.18 -9.31 34.18
CA CYS A 34 -34.91 -9.93 33.85
C CYS A 34 -35.18 -11.42 33.57
N VAL A 35 -34.91 -11.84 32.34
CA VAL A 35 -34.96 -13.24 31.92
C VAL A 35 -33.53 -13.74 31.91
N ASP A 36 -33.24 -14.79 32.68
CA ASP A 36 -31.96 -15.49 32.58
C ASP A 36 -31.86 -16.16 31.21
N ILE A 37 -30.97 -15.64 30.35
CA ILE A 37 -30.62 -16.25 29.07
C ILE A 37 -29.42 -17.18 29.33
N PRO A 38 -29.51 -18.49 29.00
CA PRO A 38 -28.38 -19.39 29.14
C PRO A 38 -27.23 -19.00 28.20
N ASP A 39 -26.04 -18.76 28.75
CA ASP A 39 -24.84 -18.46 27.98
C ASP A 39 -24.55 -19.53 26.92
N GLY A 40 -24.28 -19.09 25.68
CA GLY A 40 -23.81 -19.94 24.59
C GLY A 40 -24.87 -20.77 23.85
N GLN A 41 -26.16 -20.66 24.19
CA GLN A 41 -27.21 -21.45 23.50
C GLN A 41 -27.93 -20.68 22.38
N PHE A 42 -28.15 -19.37 22.57
CA PHE A 42 -28.85 -18.50 21.61
C PHE A 42 -28.17 -17.13 21.42
N PHE A 43 -27.25 -16.77 22.31
CA PHE A 43 -26.55 -15.49 22.29
C PHE A 43 -25.13 -15.63 22.87
N GLU A 44 -24.22 -14.76 22.43
CA GLU A 44 -22.83 -14.63 22.91
C GLU A 44 -22.49 -13.14 23.10
N PHE A 45 -21.59 -12.85 24.03
CA PHE A 45 -21.08 -11.50 24.29
C PHE A 45 -19.74 -11.27 23.60
N ILE A 46 -19.71 -10.39 22.60
CA ILE A 46 -18.51 -10.02 21.85
C ILE A 46 -18.37 -8.48 21.92
N ASP A 47 -17.20 -7.99 22.34
CA ASP A 47 -16.87 -6.56 22.50
C ASP A 47 -17.95 -5.74 23.25
N GLY A 48 -18.53 -6.34 24.30
CA GLY A 48 -19.57 -5.71 25.13
C GLY A 48 -20.96 -5.63 24.48
N LYS A 49 -21.16 -6.22 23.29
CA LYS A 49 -22.45 -6.34 22.62
C LYS A 49 -22.98 -7.78 22.67
N LEU A 50 -24.30 -7.86 22.79
CA LEU A 50 -25.07 -9.10 22.78
C LEU A 50 -25.35 -9.49 21.32
N VAL A 51 -24.80 -10.61 20.86
CA VAL A 51 -24.90 -11.10 19.47
C VAL A 51 -25.70 -12.39 19.46
N ALA A 52 -26.62 -12.57 18.51
CA ALA A 52 -27.42 -13.78 18.40
C ALA A 52 -26.59 -14.95 17.84
N VAL A 53 -26.44 -16.01 18.65
CA VAL A 53 -25.95 -17.32 18.22
C VAL A 53 -27.16 -18.07 17.67
N SER A 54 -27.50 -17.78 16.41
CA SER A 54 -28.47 -18.59 15.66
C SER A 54 -27.88 -19.99 15.44
N SER A 55 -28.41 -20.96 16.18
CA SER A 55 -27.89 -22.32 16.20
C SER A 55 -28.53 -23.18 15.12
N LEU A 56 -27.72 -23.53 14.11
CA LEU A 56 -27.92 -24.58 13.09
C LEU A 56 -29.03 -24.32 12.04
N ASP A 57 -28.65 -24.46 10.77
CA ASP A 57 -29.60 -24.74 9.68
C ASP A 57 -30.01 -26.22 9.75
N GLU A 58 -31.31 -26.51 9.62
CA GLU A 58 -31.91 -27.85 9.83
C GLU A 58 -31.42 -28.95 8.85
N GLN A 59 -30.55 -28.63 7.89
CA GLN A 59 -30.16 -29.51 6.78
C GLN A 59 -28.66 -29.87 6.75
N GLY A 60 -27.85 -29.39 7.71
CA GLY A 60 -26.44 -29.79 7.83
C GLY A 60 -25.47 -29.08 6.87
N GLY A 61 -25.81 -27.87 6.41
CA GLY A 61 -24.90 -26.98 5.70
C GLY A 61 -23.82 -26.37 6.61
N GLU A 62 -22.75 -25.82 6.02
CA GLU A 62 -21.71 -25.12 6.76
C GLU A 62 -22.25 -23.76 7.24
N GLN A 63 -22.23 -23.51 8.56
CA GLN A 63 -22.80 -22.28 9.14
C GLN A 63 -22.12 -21.03 8.57
N SER A 64 -22.90 -20.12 8.01
CA SER A 64 -22.36 -19.00 7.22
C SER A 64 -21.41 -18.08 8.01
N ILE A 65 -21.66 -17.93 9.32
CA ILE A 65 -20.77 -17.22 10.26
C ILE A 65 -19.42 -17.93 10.42
N LEU A 66 -19.41 -19.26 10.59
CA LEU A 66 -18.16 -20.02 10.73
C LEU A 66 -17.35 -20.02 9.43
N THR A 67 -18.01 -20.08 8.28
CA THR A 67 -17.36 -19.98 6.97
C THR A 67 -16.75 -18.60 6.76
N ALA A 68 -17.51 -17.52 7.05
CA ALA A 68 -16.99 -16.15 7.02
C ALA A 68 -15.79 -15.98 7.97
N GLN A 69 -15.87 -16.45 9.22
CA GLN A 69 -14.75 -16.41 10.17
C GLN A 69 -13.53 -17.23 9.72
N ARG A 70 -13.71 -18.33 8.97
CA ARG A 70 -12.64 -19.15 8.41
C ARG A 70 -11.93 -18.42 7.27
N ILE A 71 -12.69 -17.88 6.32
CA ILE A 71 -12.18 -17.12 5.18
C ILE A 71 -11.49 -15.84 5.67
N GLY A 72 -12.13 -15.08 6.57
CA GLY A 72 -11.56 -13.86 7.15
C GLY A 72 -10.23 -14.09 7.88
N ARG A 73 -10.11 -15.18 8.65
CA ARG A 73 -8.82 -15.56 9.26
C ARG A 73 -7.76 -15.96 8.24
N SER A 74 -8.15 -16.58 7.14
CA SER A 74 -7.22 -16.90 6.05
C SER A 74 -6.74 -15.64 5.32
N LEU A 75 -7.63 -14.67 5.08
CA LEU A 75 -7.28 -13.37 4.47
C LEU A 75 -6.40 -12.52 5.39
N ALA A 76 -6.70 -12.49 6.70
CA ALA A 76 -5.84 -11.84 7.69
C ALA A 76 -4.41 -12.43 7.69
N GLY A 77 -4.29 -13.76 7.60
CA GLY A 77 -3.00 -14.45 7.46
C GLY A 77 -2.27 -14.22 6.12
N GLN A 78 -2.95 -13.68 5.10
CA GLN A 78 -2.40 -13.30 3.80
C GLN A 78 -2.00 -11.82 3.71
N GLY A 79 -2.11 -11.06 4.82
CA GLY A 79 -1.77 -9.63 4.85
C GLY A 79 -2.97 -8.69 4.77
N PHE A 80 -4.20 -9.21 4.88
CA PHE A 80 -5.43 -8.40 4.86
C PHE A 80 -6.20 -8.41 6.20
N PRO A 81 -5.57 -8.12 7.36
CA PRO A 81 -6.23 -8.20 8.68
C PRO A 81 -7.30 -7.12 8.89
N TRP A 82 -7.33 -6.10 8.04
CA TRP A 82 -8.29 -5.00 8.04
C TRP A 82 -9.61 -5.34 7.32
N LEU A 83 -9.69 -6.48 6.62
CA LEU A 83 -10.90 -6.96 5.96
C LEU A 83 -11.92 -7.48 6.98
N THR A 84 -13.18 -7.11 6.79
CA THR A 84 -14.34 -7.79 7.38
C THR A 84 -15.06 -8.57 6.30
N VAL A 85 -15.54 -9.77 6.64
CA VAL A 85 -16.27 -10.63 5.69
C VAL A 85 -17.54 -11.15 6.33
N ALA A 86 -18.62 -11.14 5.56
CA ALA A 86 -19.91 -11.73 5.90
C ALA A 86 -20.42 -12.55 4.72
N TRP A 87 -21.19 -13.60 5.01
CA TRP A 87 -21.82 -14.43 3.99
C TRP A 87 -23.19 -14.88 4.50
N ASP A 88 -24.21 -14.83 3.65
CA ASP A 88 -25.59 -15.18 3.99
C ASP A 88 -26.03 -16.56 3.45
N GLY A 89 -25.15 -17.25 2.73
CA GLY A 89 -25.42 -18.49 2.01
C GLY A 89 -25.38 -18.36 0.48
N GLN A 90 -25.52 -17.14 -0.07
CA GLN A 90 -25.46 -16.87 -1.52
C GLN A 90 -24.62 -15.64 -1.86
N THR A 91 -24.69 -14.59 -1.03
CA THR A 91 -23.98 -13.33 -1.20
C THR A 91 -22.87 -13.21 -0.16
N ALA A 92 -21.63 -13.03 -0.62
CA ALA A 92 -20.53 -12.61 0.24
C ALA A 92 -20.43 -11.07 0.23
N THR A 93 -20.38 -10.45 1.41
CA THR A 93 -20.10 -9.02 1.55
C THR A 93 -18.70 -8.85 2.13
N ILE A 94 -17.83 -8.17 1.39
CA ILE A 94 -16.46 -7.87 1.77
C ILE A 94 -16.39 -6.39 2.14
N GLY A 95 -15.99 -6.08 3.36
CA GLY A 95 -15.85 -4.71 3.86
C GLY A 95 -14.55 -4.51 4.61
N GLY A 96 -14.42 -3.36 5.28
CA GLY A 96 -13.24 -2.98 6.04
C GLY A 96 -12.70 -1.62 5.65
N LEU A 97 -11.70 -1.14 6.39
CA LEU A 97 -10.98 0.09 6.13
C LEU A 97 -9.61 -0.24 5.57
N ALA A 98 -9.51 -0.30 4.24
CA ALA A 98 -8.25 -0.52 3.55
C ALA A 98 -7.26 0.62 3.84
N PRO A 99 -5.98 0.33 4.12
CA PRO A 99 -5.00 1.36 4.42
C PRO A 99 -4.64 2.22 3.19
N ASN A 100 -4.80 1.68 1.98
CA ASN A 100 -4.52 2.35 0.70
C ASN A 100 -5.26 1.67 -0.47
N GLU A 101 -5.25 2.29 -1.65
CA GLU A 101 -6.01 1.80 -2.83
C GLU A 101 -5.50 0.46 -3.37
N ALA A 102 -4.19 0.25 -3.40
CA ALA A 102 -3.62 -1.05 -3.79
C ALA A 102 -4.15 -2.18 -2.88
N SER A 103 -4.08 -1.97 -1.56
CA SER A 103 -4.62 -2.91 -0.56
C SER A 103 -6.13 -3.11 -0.74
N ARG A 104 -6.91 -2.07 -1.06
CA ARG A 104 -8.35 -2.19 -1.35
C ARG A 104 -8.61 -3.14 -2.52
N ILE A 105 -7.90 -2.94 -3.62
CA ILE A 105 -8.05 -3.74 -4.85
C ILE A 105 -7.60 -5.18 -4.60
N ASP A 106 -6.39 -5.37 -4.06
CA ASP A 106 -5.82 -6.70 -3.83
C ASP A 106 -6.57 -7.47 -2.75
N GLY A 107 -6.99 -6.80 -1.67
CA GLY A 107 -7.83 -7.38 -0.63
C GLY A 107 -9.19 -7.83 -1.16
N PHE A 108 -9.84 -7.03 -2.02
CA PHE A 108 -11.07 -7.47 -2.68
C PHE A 108 -10.85 -8.65 -3.63
N ARG A 109 -9.78 -8.62 -4.45
CA ARG A 109 -9.44 -9.69 -5.40
C ARG A 109 -9.23 -11.01 -4.65
N ASN A 110 -8.38 -11.01 -3.62
CA ASN A 110 -8.11 -12.19 -2.80
C ASN A 110 -9.33 -12.65 -2.01
N ALA A 111 -10.17 -11.73 -1.50
CA ALA A 111 -11.40 -12.09 -0.81
C ALA A 111 -12.41 -12.78 -1.74
N ARG A 112 -12.64 -12.22 -2.93
CA ARG A 112 -13.50 -12.82 -3.96
C ARG A 112 -13.01 -14.21 -4.34
N ASP A 113 -11.73 -14.33 -4.68
CA ASP A 113 -11.09 -15.59 -5.04
C ASP A 113 -11.19 -16.63 -3.89
N ALA A 114 -11.07 -16.22 -2.62
CA ALA A 114 -11.22 -17.08 -1.46
C ALA A 114 -12.66 -17.58 -1.21
N PHE A 115 -13.68 -16.87 -1.73
CA PHE A 115 -15.07 -17.32 -1.73
C PHE A 115 -15.38 -18.21 -2.94
N GLU A 116 -15.03 -17.77 -4.15
CA GLU A 116 -15.34 -18.47 -5.41
C GLU A 116 -14.59 -19.80 -5.55
N LYS A 117 -13.36 -19.88 -5.03
CA LYS A 117 -12.51 -21.09 -5.09
C LYS A 117 -12.60 -21.95 -3.83
N ASP A 118 -13.52 -21.64 -2.91
CA ASP A 118 -13.70 -22.43 -1.69
C ASP A 118 -14.27 -23.83 -2.01
N PRO A 119 -13.63 -24.92 -1.55
CA PRO A 119 -14.02 -26.28 -1.93
C PRO A 119 -15.34 -26.76 -1.31
N LYS A 120 -15.98 -25.97 -0.44
CA LYS A 120 -17.28 -26.29 0.17
C LYS A 120 -18.40 -25.37 -0.27
N ILE A 121 -18.11 -24.07 -0.44
CA ILE A 121 -19.14 -23.06 -0.70
C ILE A 121 -19.03 -22.36 -2.06
N GLY A 122 -17.97 -22.58 -2.84
CA GLY A 122 -17.75 -21.87 -4.11
C GLY A 122 -18.90 -22.04 -5.12
N GLU A 123 -19.50 -23.23 -5.20
CA GLU A 123 -20.68 -23.49 -6.06
C GLU A 123 -21.97 -22.78 -5.57
N THR A 124 -22.01 -22.35 -4.31
CA THR A 124 -23.17 -21.69 -3.68
C THR A 124 -23.08 -20.16 -3.72
N VAL A 125 -21.86 -19.61 -3.87
CA VAL A 125 -21.62 -18.17 -3.97
C VAL A 125 -22.12 -17.67 -5.34
N GLN A 126 -23.18 -16.85 -5.32
CA GLN A 126 -23.74 -16.22 -6.52
C GLN A 126 -23.20 -14.80 -6.74
N GLN A 127 -22.79 -14.12 -5.67
CA GLN A 127 -22.30 -12.75 -5.74
C GLN A 127 -21.28 -12.46 -4.63
N VAL A 128 -20.23 -11.71 -4.98
CA VAL A 128 -19.31 -11.09 -4.02
C VAL A 128 -19.41 -9.56 -4.16
N VAL A 129 -19.77 -8.88 -3.07
CA VAL A 129 -20.00 -7.43 -3.02
C VAL A 129 -18.81 -6.72 -2.38
N ASN A 130 -18.32 -5.66 -3.03
CA ASN A 130 -17.25 -4.81 -2.51
C ASN A 130 -17.83 -3.61 -1.75
N ASN A 131 -17.70 -3.63 -0.42
CA ASN A 131 -18.01 -2.54 0.50
C ASN A 131 -16.75 -2.09 1.27
N ILE A 132 -15.56 -2.20 0.66
CA ILE A 132 -14.31 -1.76 1.28
C ILE A 132 -14.15 -0.25 1.12
N GLU A 133 -13.97 0.45 2.23
CA GLU A 133 -13.67 1.89 2.28
C GLU A 133 -12.16 2.11 2.43
N LEU A 134 -11.68 3.31 2.08
CA LEU A 134 -10.30 3.72 2.35
C LEU A 134 -10.21 4.40 3.72
N ARG A 135 -9.16 4.08 4.50
CA ARG A 135 -8.86 4.73 5.79
C ARG A 135 -8.70 6.25 5.66
N PHE A 136 -8.12 6.70 4.54
CA PHE A 136 -8.05 8.10 4.14
C PHE A 136 -8.40 8.21 2.65
N GLN A 137 -9.21 9.19 2.26
CA GLN A 137 -9.38 9.53 0.84
C GLN A 137 -8.25 10.46 0.40
N ASN A 138 -7.75 10.29 -0.83
CA ASN A 138 -6.66 11.10 -1.38
C ASN A 138 -6.87 12.61 -1.23
N ALA A 139 -8.10 13.11 -1.42
CA ALA A 139 -8.45 14.51 -1.26
C ALA A 139 -8.35 15.02 0.21
N ASP A 140 -8.71 14.17 1.18
CA ASP A 140 -8.56 14.47 2.61
C ASP A 140 -7.07 14.54 2.99
N VAL A 141 -6.25 13.67 2.40
CA VAL A 141 -4.79 13.68 2.57
C VAL A 141 -4.16 14.95 1.98
N SER A 142 -4.48 15.27 0.72
CA SER A 142 -3.98 16.47 0.03
C SER A 142 -4.30 17.75 0.80
N SER A 143 -5.54 17.92 1.24
CA SER A 143 -5.95 19.09 2.05
C SER A 143 -5.25 19.14 3.42
N THR A 144 -5.04 18.00 4.08
CA THR A 144 -4.30 17.92 5.35
C THR A 144 -2.84 18.35 5.19
N LEU A 145 -2.16 17.94 4.10
CA LEU A 145 -0.79 18.36 3.80
C LEU A 145 -0.70 19.85 3.44
N ASP A 146 -1.63 20.33 2.62
CA ASP A 146 -1.75 21.76 2.27
C ASP A 146 -1.90 22.66 3.50
N ASP A 147 -2.77 22.28 4.45
CA ASP A 147 -2.96 23.01 5.71
C ASP A 147 -1.69 22.98 6.58
N ALA A 148 -0.96 21.86 6.60
CA ALA A 148 0.33 21.76 7.28
C ALA A 148 1.39 22.67 6.63
N PHE A 149 1.44 22.76 5.30
CA PHE A 149 2.35 23.67 4.58
C PHE A 149 1.99 25.14 4.85
N ALA A 150 0.70 25.47 4.86
CA ALA A 150 0.22 26.81 5.20
C ALA A 150 0.59 27.19 6.66
N ALA A 151 0.44 26.27 7.62
CA ALA A 151 0.86 26.47 9.00
C ALA A 151 2.38 26.69 9.14
N MET A 152 3.19 26.05 8.30
CA MET A 152 4.64 26.28 8.17
C MET A 152 5.01 27.55 7.37
N ARG A 153 4.02 28.32 6.89
CA ARG A 153 4.17 29.53 6.05
C ARG A 153 4.71 29.26 4.64
N ILE A 154 4.47 28.06 4.10
CA ILE A 154 4.86 27.62 2.76
C ILE A 154 3.61 27.47 1.87
N SER A 155 2.74 28.48 1.87
CA SER A 155 1.41 28.41 1.22
C SER A 155 1.42 28.33 -0.31
N TRP A 156 2.59 28.42 -0.94
CA TRP A 156 2.79 28.22 -2.37
C TRP A 156 3.07 26.75 -2.74
N LEU A 157 3.46 25.94 -1.75
CA LEU A 157 3.66 24.51 -1.90
C LEU A 157 2.32 23.79 -1.76
N LYS A 158 2.13 22.75 -2.56
CA LYS A 158 0.93 21.93 -2.65
C LYS A 158 1.27 20.44 -2.72
N ALA A 159 0.35 19.59 -2.28
CA ALA A 159 0.47 18.14 -2.38
C ALA A 159 -0.75 17.53 -3.08
N ASP A 160 -0.54 16.98 -4.28
CA ASP A 160 -1.51 16.11 -4.92
C ASP A 160 -1.22 14.67 -4.54
N VAL A 161 -2.15 13.99 -3.88
CA VAL A 161 -2.00 12.58 -3.51
C VAL A 161 -2.79 11.72 -4.47
N LYS A 162 -2.11 10.74 -5.08
CA LYS A 162 -2.69 9.77 -6.02
C LYS A 162 -2.25 8.38 -5.58
N ASN A 163 -3.14 7.59 -4.97
CA ASN A 163 -2.79 6.32 -4.29
C ASN A 163 -1.69 6.55 -3.23
N GLN A 164 -0.55 5.87 -3.33
CA GLN A 164 0.61 5.99 -2.44
C GLN A 164 1.62 7.05 -2.93
N VAL A 165 1.29 7.81 -3.98
CA VAL A 165 2.16 8.84 -4.56
C VAL A 165 1.75 10.21 -4.01
N VAL A 166 2.68 10.92 -3.37
CA VAL A 166 2.52 12.31 -2.92
C VAL A 166 3.33 13.20 -3.84
N ILE A 167 2.67 13.96 -4.72
CA ILE A 167 3.30 14.82 -5.71
C ILE A 167 3.38 16.24 -5.13
N LEU A 168 4.58 16.61 -4.67
CA LEU A 168 4.88 17.91 -4.09
C LEU A 168 5.15 18.91 -5.20
N HIS A 169 4.28 19.91 -5.36
CA HIS A 169 4.33 20.84 -6.47
C HIS A 169 4.06 22.29 -6.08
N GLY A 170 4.34 23.22 -7.00
CA GLY A 170 4.25 24.66 -6.77
C GLY A 170 5.51 25.38 -7.25
N MET A 171 5.46 26.71 -7.29
CA MET A 171 6.55 27.55 -7.80
C MET A 171 7.37 28.15 -6.65
N ALA A 172 8.55 27.60 -6.41
CA ALA A 172 9.50 28.13 -5.45
C ALA A 172 10.18 29.41 -5.98
N PRO A 173 10.43 30.43 -5.12
CA PRO A 173 11.16 31.65 -5.50
C PRO A 173 12.60 31.40 -5.98
N ASP A 174 13.28 30.42 -5.38
CA ASP A 174 14.66 30.04 -5.67
C ASP A 174 14.94 28.59 -5.22
N GLY A 175 16.09 28.04 -5.63
CA GLY A 175 16.47 26.66 -5.34
C GLY A 175 16.74 26.34 -3.86
N ALA A 176 17.15 27.32 -3.05
CA ALA A 176 17.34 27.12 -1.62
C ALA A 176 15.98 27.02 -0.90
N THR A 177 15.05 27.91 -1.27
CA THR A 177 13.66 27.89 -0.81
C THR A 177 12.95 26.60 -1.24
N LYS A 178 13.20 26.10 -2.47
CA LYS A 178 12.75 24.75 -2.90
C LYS A 178 13.28 23.66 -1.97
N GLN A 179 14.59 23.62 -1.71
CA GLN A 179 15.21 22.57 -0.89
C GLN A 179 14.69 22.58 0.55
N ASP A 180 14.53 23.76 1.15
CA ASP A 180 13.97 23.92 2.49
C ASP A 180 12.49 23.51 2.56
N ALA A 181 11.70 23.87 1.56
CA ALA A 181 10.29 23.50 1.46
C ALA A 181 10.11 21.98 1.26
N TYR A 182 10.88 21.35 0.37
CA TYR A 182 10.85 19.90 0.17
C TYR A 182 11.17 19.15 1.47
N ARG A 183 12.22 19.58 2.19
CA ARG A 183 12.57 19.01 3.51
C ARG A 183 11.46 19.20 4.56
N ALA A 184 10.81 20.36 4.59
CA ALA A 184 9.67 20.60 5.47
C ALA A 184 8.46 19.70 5.10
N ALA A 185 8.23 19.48 3.81
CA ALA A 185 7.17 18.61 3.31
C ALA A 185 7.40 17.14 3.65
N MET A 186 8.63 16.63 3.50
CA MET A 186 8.98 15.27 3.94
C MET A 186 8.71 15.05 5.42
N ASN A 187 9.00 16.04 6.28
CA ASN A 187 8.66 15.98 7.70
C ASN A 187 7.14 15.98 7.93
N ALA A 188 6.37 16.77 7.19
CA ALA A 188 4.92 16.79 7.29
C ALA A 188 4.29 15.46 6.85
N ILE A 189 4.73 14.90 5.71
CA ILE A 189 4.35 13.55 5.25
C ILE A 189 4.64 12.51 6.33
N SER A 190 5.85 12.53 6.90
CA SER A 190 6.26 11.62 7.99
C SER A 190 5.54 11.85 9.32
N ILE A 191 4.75 12.90 9.48
CA ILE A 191 3.93 13.16 10.68
C ILE A 191 2.46 12.81 10.43
N GLN A 192 1.94 13.15 9.26
CA GLN A 192 0.52 12.97 8.93
C GLN A 192 0.21 11.58 8.36
N LEU A 193 1.13 10.98 7.61
CA LEU A 193 0.88 9.75 6.81
C LEU A 193 1.67 8.52 7.29
N ASN A 194 2.48 8.68 8.34
CA ASN A 194 3.31 7.63 8.89
C ASN A 194 2.47 6.68 9.77
N ASP A 195 1.69 5.84 9.10
CA ASP A 195 0.99 4.67 9.62
C ASP A 195 1.88 3.44 9.38
N ASP A 196 1.95 2.48 10.31
CA ASP A 196 2.92 1.38 10.28
C ASP A 196 2.78 0.47 9.04
N ASP A 197 1.62 0.51 8.37
CA ASP A 197 1.22 -0.37 7.26
C ASP A 197 1.30 0.27 5.86
N THR A 198 1.67 1.55 5.68
CA THR A 198 1.68 2.19 4.33
C THR A 198 2.89 3.06 4.06
N VAL A 199 3.66 2.68 3.04
CA VAL A 199 4.77 3.47 2.50
C VAL A 199 4.23 4.38 1.39
N TYR A 200 4.55 5.68 1.48
CA TYR A 200 4.28 6.65 0.41
C TYR A 200 5.57 7.02 -0.33
N VAL A 201 5.50 7.17 -1.65
CA VAL A 201 6.57 7.78 -2.45
C VAL A 201 6.29 9.27 -2.58
N ALA A 202 7.27 10.09 -2.19
CA ALA A 202 7.19 11.55 -2.26
C ALA A 202 7.98 12.06 -3.47
N VAL A 203 7.26 12.61 -4.44
CA VAL A 203 7.79 13.02 -5.74
C VAL A 203 8.00 14.53 -5.76
N ASP A 204 9.20 14.96 -6.18
CA ASP A 204 9.56 16.37 -6.33
C ASP A 204 9.11 16.91 -7.71
N ALA A 205 7.95 17.55 -7.74
CA ALA A 205 7.44 18.35 -8.84
C ALA A 205 7.46 19.86 -8.50
N ILE A 206 8.38 20.30 -7.62
CA ILE A 206 8.50 21.72 -7.25
C ILE A 206 9.30 22.44 -8.34
N SER A 207 8.67 23.38 -9.04
CA SER A 207 9.34 24.20 -10.05
C SER A 207 10.07 25.40 -9.42
N VAL A 208 11.06 25.94 -10.13
CA VAL A 208 11.71 27.21 -9.80
C VAL A 208 11.68 28.11 -11.03
N ALA A 209 11.28 29.36 -10.87
CA ALA A 209 11.08 30.28 -11.99
C ALA A 209 12.35 30.43 -12.86
N GLY A 210 12.24 30.08 -14.14
CA GLY A 210 13.34 30.18 -15.11
C GLY A 210 14.38 29.05 -15.03
N GLN A 211 14.09 27.95 -14.33
CA GLN A 211 14.90 26.73 -14.35
C GLN A 211 14.21 25.66 -15.24
N THR A 212 14.88 24.53 -15.44
CA THR A 212 14.30 23.34 -16.09
C THR A 212 13.13 22.79 -15.28
N GLU A 213 12.23 22.08 -15.95
CA GLU A 213 11.10 21.40 -15.32
C GLU A 213 11.60 20.36 -14.29
N PRO A 214 10.86 20.15 -13.19
CA PRO A 214 11.24 19.18 -12.17
C PRO A 214 10.97 17.75 -12.64
N VAL A 215 11.77 16.79 -12.18
CA VAL A 215 11.68 15.37 -12.58
C VAL A 215 10.30 14.73 -12.33
N GLY A 216 9.52 15.29 -11.41
CA GLY A 216 8.16 14.85 -11.08
C GLY A 216 7.02 15.50 -11.89
N GLU A 217 7.29 16.44 -12.80
CA GLU A 217 6.25 17.24 -13.49
C GLU A 217 5.22 16.35 -14.23
N ALA A 218 5.70 15.32 -14.93
CA ALA A 218 4.87 14.38 -15.70
C ALA A 218 3.78 13.66 -14.87
N LEU A 219 3.93 13.56 -13.55
CA LEU A 219 2.92 12.93 -12.69
C LEU A 219 1.73 13.85 -12.38
N LEU A 220 1.87 15.16 -12.57
CA LEU A 220 0.77 16.11 -12.37
C LEU A 220 -0.33 15.90 -13.42
N THR A 221 0.05 15.61 -14.66
CA THR A 221 -0.86 15.43 -15.81
C THR A 221 -1.51 14.04 -15.87
N LEU A 222 -0.91 13.01 -15.25
CA LEU A 222 -1.51 11.67 -15.15
C LEU A 222 -2.90 11.71 -14.50
N SER A 223 -3.89 11.09 -15.14
CA SER A 223 -5.24 10.93 -14.57
C SER A 223 -5.28 9.88 -13.44
N ASP A 224 -6.39 9.80 -12.69
CA ASP A 224 -6.58 8.84 -11.58
C ASP A 224 -6.58 7.36 -12.03
N ALA A 225 -6.86 7.13 -13.32
CA ALA A 225 -6.87 5.82 -13.96
C ALA A 225 -6.24 5.96 -15.35
N PRO A 226 -4.90 6.09 -15.43
CA PRO A 226 -4.21 6.47 -16.66
C PRO A 226 -4.32 5.39 -17.74
N SER A 227 -4.44 5.82 -18.99
CA SER A 227 -4.30 4.96 -20.17
C SER A 227 -2.84 4.53 -20.38
N LEU A 228 -2.64 3.45 -21.16
CA LEU A 228 -1.31 2.97 -21.54
C LEU A 228 -0.45 4.10 -22.16
N ILE A 229 -1.06 4.97 -22.98
CA ILE A 229 -0.37 6.10 -23.63
C ILE A 229 0.03 7.19 -22.62
N GLU A 230 -0.83 7.50 -21.64
CA GLU A 230 -0.46 8.41 -20.54
C GLU A 230 0.72 7.86 -19.74
N CYS A 231 0.73 6.56 -19.46
CA CYS A 231 1.81 5.89 -18.74
C CYS A 231 3.13 5.85 -19.50
N ASP A 232 3.10 5.50 -20.79
CA ASP A 232 4.30 5.46 -21.65
C ASP A 232 4.90 6.87 -21.82
N ASN A 233 4.05 7.88 -22.06
CA ASN A 233 4.47 9.28 -22.12
C ASN A 233 5.07 9.76 -20.78
N ALA A 234 4.46 9.44 -19.63
CA ALA A 234 4.99 9.88 -18.33
C ALA A 234 6.37 9.27 -18.02
N PHE A 235 6.58 7.99 -18.36
CA PHE A 235 7.90 7.37 -18.28
C PHE A 235 8.92 8.01 -19.23
N PHE A 236 8.51 8.35 -20.45
CA PHE A 236 9.35 9.04 -21.43
C PHE A 236 9.75 10.44 -20.95
N GLU A 237 8.78 11.26 -20.52
CA GLU A 237 8.98 12.63 -20.01
C GLU A 237 9.84 12.66 -18.74
N THR A 238 9.61 11.76 -17.78
CA THR A 238 10.46 11.65 -16.57
C THR A 238 11.91 11.23 -16.90
N MET A 239 12.14 10.54 -18.01
CA MET A 239 13.48 10.16 -18.46
C MET A 239 14.12 11.17 -19.45
N ASP A 240 13.41 12.18 -19.93
CA ASP A 240 13.92 13.09 -20.97
C ASP A 240 15.05 13.98 -20.43
N ASP A 241 16.15 14.03 -21.18
CA ASP A 241 17.46 14.55 -20.76
C ASP A 241 17.99 14.01 -19.39
N GLN A 242 17.39 12.95 -18.82
CA GLN A 242 17.80 12.33 -17.56
C GLN A 242 18.60 11.03 -17.74
N SER A 243 19.30 10.60 -16.69
CA SER A 243 19.90 9.26 -16.62
C SER A 243 19.95 8.73 -15.19
N ILE A 244 19.74 7.43 -15.03
CA ILE A 244 19.90 6.74 -13.74
C ILE A 244 21.40 6.48 -13.55
N ALA A 245 22.00 7.20 -12.59
CA ALA A 245 23.39 7.03 -12.22
C ALA A 245 23.56 5.82 -11.29
N PHE A 246 24.67 5.13 -11.45
CA PHE A 246 25.06 3.99 -10.62
C PHE A 246 26.43 4.24 -9.99
N VAL A 247 26.72 3.55 -8.89
CA VAL A 247 28.09 3.46 -8.36
C VAL A 247 29.00 2.84 -9.44
N GLU A 248 30.24 3.34 -9.55
CA GLU A 248 31.16 2.99 -10.63
C GLU A 248 31.44 1.48 -10.65
N GLY A 249 31.23 0.83 -11.81
CA GLY A 249 31.38 -0.62 -11.97
C GLY A 249 30.28 -1.48 -11.32
N GLU A 250 29.34 -0.88 -10.57
CA GLU A 250 28.36 -1.62 -9.76
C GLU A 250 26.93 -1.52 -10.31
N ALA A 251 26.04 -2.36 -9.78
CA ALA A 251 24.60 -2.33 -9.98
C ALA A 251 23.83 -1.63 -8.83
N ILE A 252 24.50 -0.76 -8.07
CA ILE A 252 23.88 0.04 -7.01
C ILE A 252 23.51 1.41 -7.57
N VAL A 253 22.22 1.77 -7.54
CA VAL A 253 21.74 3.10 -7.94
C VAL A 253 22.33 4.17 -7.02
N ALA A 254 22.91 5.21 -7.60
CA ALA A 254 23.55 6.29 -6.85
C ALA A 254 22.51 7.20 -6.18
N ASN A 255 22.80 7.68 -4.97
CA ASN A 255 21.90 8.57 -4.21
C ASN A 255 21.58 9.89 -4.96
N SER A 256 22.41 10.31 -5.91
CA SER A 256 22.14 11.46 -6.80
C SER A 256 20.92 11.24 -7.69
N SER A 257 20.58 10.01 -8.04
CA SER A 257 19.39 9.66 -8.84
C SER A 257 18.17 9.38 -7.99
N LYS A 258 18.19 9.58 -6.66
CA LYS A 258 17.02 9.37 -5.80
C LYS A 258 15.78 10.16 -6.28
N PRO A 259 15.84 11.47 -6.61
CA PRO A 259 14.65 12.20 -7.07
C PRO A 259 14.04 11.63 -8.35
N LEU A 260 14.89 11.17 -9.28
CA LEU A 260 14.47 10.49 -10.51
C LEU A 260 13.83 9.12 -10.21
N MET A 261 14.43 8.34 -9.32
CA MET A 261 13.87 7.05 -8.90
C MET A 261 12.54 7.19 -8.15
N ASP A 262 12.38 8.23 -7.32
CA ASP A 262 11.12 8.54 -6.65
C ASP A 262 10.03 8.91 -7.68
N ALA A 263 10.36 9.72 -8.69
CA ALA A 263 9.44 10.04 -9.79
C ALA A 263 9.04 8.79 -10.60
N LEU A 264 10.01 7.97 -11.02
CA LEU A 264 9.76 6.71 -11.73
C LEU A 264 8.93 5.71 -10.92
N ALA A 265 9.16 5.63 -9.60
CA ALA A 265 8.35 4.82 -8.69
C ALA A 265 6.92 5.35 -8.55
N GLY A 266 6.74 6.67 -8.56
CA GLY A 266 5.43 7.30 -8.66
C GLY A 266 4.70 6.93 -9.95
N VAL A 267 5.34 7.05 -11.12
CA VAL A 267 4.74 6.64 -12.41
C VAL A 267 4.37 5.15 -12.36
N ALA A 268 5.28 4.27 -11.93
CA ALA A 268 5.02 2.83 -11.81
C ALA A 268 3.83 2.50 -10.90
N SER A 269 3.68 3.19 -9.76
CA SER A 269 2.57 2.97 -8.81
C SER A 269 1.21 3.39 -9.37
N LEU A 270 1.18 4.47 -10.15
CA LEU A 270 -0.04 4.94 -10.84
C LEU A 270 -0.39 4.05 -12.04
N CYS A 271 0.62 3.55 -12.74
CA CYS A 271 0.50 2.72 -13.93
C CYS A 271 0.45 1.20 -13.67
N ARG A 272 0.21 0.77 -12.42
CA ARG A 272 0.16 -0.64 -11.97
C ARG A 272 -0.88 -1.54 -12.66
N GLY A 273 -1.73 -0.99 -13.52
CA GLY A 273 -2.65 -1.75 -14.38
C GLY A 273 -1.97 -2.40 -15.58
N TYR A 274 -0.74 -2.00 -15.91
CA TYR A 274 0.02 -2.41 -17.09
C TYR A 274 1.27 -3.22 -16.72
N GLU A 275 1.87 -3.88 -17.71
CA GLU A 275 3.23 -4.41 -17.59
C GLU A 275 4.25 -3.32 -17.97
N ILE A 276 5.32 -3.20 -17.19
CA ILE A 276 6.37 -2.19 -17.35
C ILE A 276 7.68 -2.91 -17.72
N GLU A 277 8.17 -2.71 -18.95
CA GLU A 277 9.45 -3.28 -19.39
C GLU A 277 10.59 -2.27 -19.19
N ILE A 278 11.53 -2.59 -18.30
CA ILE A 278 12.77 -1.85 -18.08
C ILE A 278 13.87 -2.41 -18.98
N ARG A 279 14.39 -1.60 -19.89
CA ARG A 279 15.49 -1.93 -20.79
C ARG A 279 16.74 -1.16 -20.40
N GLN A 280 17.74 -1.86 -19.89
CA GLN A 280 19.03 -1.25 -19.53
C GLN A 280 20.09 -1.55 -20.60
N HIS A 281 20.70 -0.48 -21.12
CA HIS A 281 21.84 -0.54 -22.02
C HIS A 281 23.11 -0.03 -21.32
N ALA A 282 24.25 -0.54 -21.74
CA ALA A 282 25.58 -0.14 -21.30
C ALA A 282 26.47 0.17 -22.51
N ALA A 283 27.49 1.01 -22.33
CA ALA A 283 28.53 1.18 -23.34
C ALA A 283 29.63 0.13 -23.15
N GLY A 284 30.10 -0.45 -24.24
CA GLY A 284 31.13 -1.49 -24.25
C GLY A 284 31.13 -2.25 -25.59
N PRO A 285 31.88 -3.36 -25.70
CA PRO A 285 31.76 -4.28 -26.82
C PRO A 285 30.39 -5.00 -26.76
N SER A 286 29.77 -5.21 -27.92
CA SER A 286 28.42 -5.80 -28.02
C SER A 286 28.36 -7.30 -27.71
N ASP A 287 29.51 -7.99 -27.77
CA ASP A 287 29.72 -9.41 -27.49
C ASP A 287 30.33 -9.67 -26.09
N ASP A 288 30.53 -8.62 -25.30
CA ASP A 288 31.07 -8.71 -23.94
C ASP A 288 30.01 -9.17 -22.94
N VAL A 289 30.27 -10.34 -22.33
CA VAL A 289 29.36 -10.97 -21.36
C VAL A 289 29.28 -10.18 -20.05
N ASP A 290 30.36 -9.52 -19.62
CA ASP A 290 30.38 -8.75 -18.38
C ASP A 290 29.55 -7.46 -18.54
N VAL A 291 29.56 -6.87 -19.73
CA VAL A 291 28.72 -5.71 -20.09
C VAL A 291 27.24 -6.08 -20.15
N LEU A 292 26.91 -7.27 -20.67
CA LEU A 292 25.53 -7.79 -20.65
C LEU A 292 25.07 -8.05 -19.22
N GLU A 293 25.85 -8.78 -18.42
CA GLU A 293 25.53 -9.10 -17.02
C GLU A 293 25.36 -7.82 -16.17
N LEU A 294 26.28 -6.85 -16.28
CA LEU A 294 26.17 -5.57 -15.58
C LEU A 294 24.89 -4.82 -15.95
N SER A 295 24.49 -4.82 -17.22
CA SER A 295 23.23 -4.20 -17.65
C SER A 295 22.00 -4.91 -17.07
N GLN A 296 22.00 -6.24 -16.99
CA GLN A 296 20.91 -7.04 -16.41
C GLN A 296 20.79 -6.81 -14.90
N ASN A 297 21.92 -6.77 -14.20
CA ASN A 297 21.96 -6.50 -12.77
C ASN A 297 21.46 -5.07 -12.47
N ARG A 298 21.81 -4.09 -13.30
CA ARG A 298 21.31 -2.71 -13.21
C ARG A 298 19.80 -2.60 -13.49
N ALA A 299 19.28 -3.27 -14.53
CA ALA A 299 17.83 -3.33 -14.77
C ALA A 299 17.08 -3.92 -13.56
N SER A 300 17.63 -4.99 -12.99
CA SER A 300 17.06 -5.67 -11.82
C SER A 300 17.05 -4.76 -10.59
N ALA A 301 18.12 -4.00 -10.35
CA ALA A 301 18.20 -3.03 -9.26
C ALA A 301 17.19 -1.87 -9.39
N ILE A 302 16.91 -1.40 -10.61
CA ILE A 302 15.85 -0.42 -10.87
C ILE A 302 14.49 -1.05 -10.50
N ARG A 303 14.17 -2.24 -11.03
CA ARG A 303 12.92 -2.94 -10.69
C ARG A 303 12.75 -3.11 -9.19
N ASP A 304 13.78 -3.57 -8.48
CA ASP A 304 13.67 -3.86 -7.05
C ASP A 304 13.40 -2.58 -6.22
N GLN A 305 13.78 -1.39 -6.71
CA GLN A 305 13.37 -0.10 -6.13
C GLN A 305 11.93 0.29 -6.51
N LEU A 306 11.50 0.10 -7.77
CA LEU A 306 10.12 0.39 -8.19
C LEU A 306 9.09 -0.55 -7.54
N SER A 307 9.49 -1.79 -7.27
CA SER A 307 8.69 -2.85 -6.63
C SER A 307 8.29 -2.55 -5.17
N ILE A 308 8.77 -1.44 -4.60
CA ILE A 308 8.32 -0.94 -3.29
C ILE A 308 6.91 -0.34 -3.41
N PHE A 309 6.53 0.16 -4.59
CA PHE A 309 5.30 0.93 -4.83
C PHE A 309 4.42 0.39 -5.97
N ALA A 310 4.89 -0.65 -6.67
CA ALA A 310 4.22 -1.31 -7.79
C ALA A 310 4.40 -2.83 -7.70
N ASP A 311 3.54 -3.59 -8.38
CA ASP A 311 3.61 -5.05 -8.42
C ASP A 311 4.92 -5.51 -9.08
N ARG A 312 5.74 -6.27 -8.34
CA ARG A 312 7.03 -6.75 -8.86
C ARG A 312 6.88 -7.68 -10.06
N ASP A 313 5.78 -8.43 -10.11
CA ASP A 313 5.50 -9.36 -11.21
C ASP A 313 4.89 -8.64 -12.43
N SER A 314 4.56 -7.35 -12.30
CA SER A 314 4.19 -6.47 -13.43
C SER A 314 5.38 -5.68 -13.99
N ILE A 315 6.61 -5.93 -13.51
CA ILE A 315 7.81 -5.22 -13.93
C ILE A 315 8.82 -6.23 -14.49
N ASP A 316 8.98 -6.23 -15.81
CA ASP A 316 10.05 -6.96 -16.46
C ASP A 316 11.33 -6.11 -16.50
N ALA A 317 12.48 -6.74 -16.32
CA ALA A 317 13.77 -6.07 -16.20
C ALA A 317 14.81 -6.79 -17.05
N ARG A 318 15.22 -6.17 -18.17
CA ARG A 318 16.09 -6.76 -19.18
C ARG A 318 17.35 -5.93 -19.42
N GLY A 319 18.50 -6.57 -19.28
CA GLY A 319 19.79 -6.07 -19.74
C GLY A 319 20.02 -6.38 -21.21
N PHE A 320 20.43 -5.37 -21.98
CA PHE A 320 20.77 -5.50 -23.41
C PHE A 320 22.28 -5.32 -23.68
N GLY A 321 23.09 -5.10 -22.65
CA GLY A 321 24.52 -4.79 -22.78
C GLY A 321 24.74 -3.60 -23.72
N ALA A 322 25.73 -3.71 -24.60
CA ALA A 322 25.99 -2.74 -25.68
C ALA A 322 25.30 -3.11 -27.01
N GLN A 323 24.29 -3.98 -26.98
CA GLN A 323 23.50 -4.31 -28.17
C GLN A 323 22.52 -3.17 -28.47
N ASN A 324 22.21 -2.98 -29.76
CA ASN A 324 21.32 -1.93 -30.28
C ASN A 324 21.74 -0.52 -29.82
N PRO A 325 22.94 -0.04 -30.20
CA PRO A 325 23.37 1.33 -29.92
C PRO A 325 22.48 2.34 -30.65
N VAL A 326 22.15 3.44 -29.98
CA VAL A 326 21.45 4.59 -30.60
C VAL A 326 22.42 5.50 -31.36
N ASP A 327 23.72 5.41 -31.05
CA ASP A 327 24.79 6.07 -31.79
C ASP A 327 25.97 5.10 -31.97
N THR A 328 26.36 4.85 -33.22
CA THR A 328 27.46 3.93 -33.57
C THR A 328 28.84 4.62 -33.61
N SER A 329 28.92 5.92 -33.29
CA SER A 329 30.17 6.68 -33.30
C SER A 329 31.06 6.30 -32.11
N ASP A 330 32.37 6.17 -32.32
CA ASP A 330 33.32 6.03 -31.20
C ASP A 330 33.70 7.40 -30.64
N THR A 331 32.78 8.00 -29.88
CA THR A 331 33.04 9.22 -29.10
C THR A 331 32.55 9.07 -27.66
N PRO A 332 33.08 9.86 -26.71
CA PRO A 332 32.57 9.88 -25.33
C PRO A 332 31.06 10.19 -25.25
N GLU A 333 30.56 11.08 -26.12
CA GLU A 333 29.16 11.52 -26.15
C GLU A 333 28.24 10.40 -26.66
N ALA A 334 28.68 9.64 -27.67
CA ALA A 334 27.96 8.46 -28.14
C ALA A 334 27.96 7.35 -27.08
N ARG A 335 29.08 7.15 -26.36
CA ARG A 335 29.16 6.23 -25.21
C ARG A 335 28.28 6.66 -24.03
N ALA A 336 28.06 7.95 -23.83
CA ALA A 336 27.07 8.45 -22.87
C ALA A 336 25.64 8.14 -23.33
N ARG A 337 25.27 8.49 -24.59
CA ARG A 337 23.94 8.17 -25.16
C ARG A 337 23.60 6.67 -25.17
N ASN A 338 24.60 5.81 -25.30
CA ASN A 338 24.39 4.35 -25.28
C ASN A 338 24.22 3.78 -23.85
N GLN A 339 24.66 4.49 -22.80
CA GLN A 339 24.37 4.15 -21.40
C GLN A 339 23.02 4.75 -21.00
N ARG A 340 21.95 4.05 -21.35
CA ARG A 340 20.58 4.52 -21.17
C ARG A 340 19.68 3.46 -20.52
N THR A 341 18.70 3.94 -19.78
CA THR A 341 17.52 3.18 -19.38
C THR A 341 16.37 3.59 -20.30
N VAL A 342 15.59 2.64 -20.77
CA VAL A 342 14.33 2.90 -21.49
C VAL A 342 13.23 2.12 -20.78
N PHE A 343 12.10 2.78 -20.54
CA PHE A 343 10.88 2.16 -20.06
C PHE A 343 9.92 2.02 -21.25
N MET A 344 9.09 0.98 -21.23
CA MET A 344 7.95 0.85 -22.14
C MET A 344 6.78 0.22 -21.39
N VAL A 345 5.56 0.58 -21.78
CA VAL A 345 4.33 0.12 -21.12
C VAL A 345 3.52 -0.79 -22.06
N HIS A 346 3.12 -1.96 -21.57
CA HIS A 346 2.35 -2.97 -22.31
C HIS A 346 1.05 -3.33 -21.58
N GLU A 347 0.04 -3.81 -22.30
CA GLU A 347 -1.14 -4.45 -21.67
C GLU A 347 -0.71 -5.69 -20.88
N ARG A 348 -1.32 -5.95 -19.72
CA ARG A 348 -1.07 -7.21 -18.99
C ARG A 348 -1.79 -8.37 -19.71
N GLU A 349 -1.09 -9.48 -19.91
CA GLU A 349 -1.73 -10.75 -20.28
C GLU A 349 -2.32 -11.42 -19.02
N ASP A 350 -3.60 -11.84 -19.09
CA ASP A 350 -4.38 -12.47 -18.00
C ASP A 350 -4.04 -13.97 -17.76
#